data_AF-A0A4U5M0E8-F1
#
_entry.id   AF-A0A4U5M0E8-F1
#
_cell.length_a   1.000
_cell.length_b   1.000
_cell.length_c   1.000
_cell.angle_alpha   90.00
_cell.angle_beta   90.00
_cell.angle_gamma   90.00
#
_symmetry.space_group_name_H-M   'P 1'
#
loop_
_entity.id
_entity.type
_entity.pdbx_description
1 polymer ?
#
loop_
_entity_poly.entity_id
_entity_poly.type
_entity_poly.pdbx_seq_one_letter_code
_entity_poly.pdbx_strand_id
1 'polypeptide(L)' 'MDVAQKALLSLLGKLMLGAKNAAKQLGLTNGYRVVVNNGLDGGQSVFHIHLHVMGGRQLKLTWPPG' A
#
# COMPACT_ATOMS: atom_id res chain seq x y z
N MET A 1 20.82 8.90 -9.87
CA MET A 1 20.39 8.31 -8.59
C MET A 1 21.55 7.57 -7.97
N ASP A 2 21.83 7.86 -6.70
CA ASP A 2 22.87 7.18 -5.94
C ASP A 2 22.47 5.71 -5.62
N VAL A 3 23.41 4.96 -5.02
CA VAL A 3 23.21 3.55 -4.67
C VAL A 3 22.07 3.37 -3.67
N ALA A 4 21.92 4.28 -2.70
CA ALA A 4 20.87 4.21 -1.70
C ALA A 4 19.48 4.43 -2.32
N GLN A 5 19.35 5.40 -3.24
CA GLN A 5 18.14 5.66 -4.00
C GLN A 5 17.73 4.47 -4.86
N LYS A 6 18.69 3.80 -5.51
CA LYS A 6 18.41 2.55 -6.26
C LYS A 6 17.93 1.42 -5.35
N ALA A 7 18.55 1.25 -4.19
CA ALA A 7 18.15 0.25 -3.21
C ALA A 7 16.74 0.50 -2.67
N LEU A 8 16.41 1.77 -2.38
CA LEU A 8 15.07 2.18 -1.94
C LEU A 8 14.01 1.89 -3.01
N LEU A 9 14.30 2.22 -4.29
CA LEU A 9 13.40 1.89 -5.40
C LEU A 9 13.12 0.39 -5.49
N SER A 10 14.16 -0.44 -5.36
CA SER A 10 14.01 -1.90 -5.35
C SER A 10 13.16 -2.37 -4.17
N LEU A 11 13.37 -1.80 -2.97
CA LEU A 11 12.59 -2.13 -1.78
C LEU A 11 11.11 -1.77 -1.94
N LEU A 12 10.80 -0.57 -2.42
CA LEU A 12 9.41 -0.16 -2.68
C LEU A 12 8.73 -1.06 -3.73
N GLY A 13 9.45 -1.46 -4.78
CA GLY A 13 8.96 -2.44 -5.75
C GLY A 13 8.63 -3.79 -5.10
N LYS A 14 9.49 -4.29 -4.21
CA LYS A 14 9.24 -5.53 -3.45
C LYS A 14 8.02 -5.41 -2.53
N LEU A 15 7.82 -4.26 -1.90
CA LEU A 15 6.63 -4.01 -1.07
C LEU A 15 5.33 -4.05 -1.88
N MET A 16 5.31 -3.46 -3.08
CA MET A 16 4.14 -3.51 -3.98
C MET A 16 3.85 -4.93 -4.47
N LEU A 17 4.88 -5.73 -4.76
CA LEU A 17 4.72 -7.16 -5.06
C LEU A 17 4.18 -7.93 -3.84
N GLY A 18 4.66 -7.61 -2.64
CA GLY A 18 4.13 -8.14 -1.38
C GLY A 18 2.65 -7.83 -1.20
N ALA A 19 2.23 -6.59 -1.44
CA ALA A 19 0.83 -6.18 -1.37
C ALA A 19 -0.05 -6.95 -2.36
N LYS A 20 0.40 -7.11 -3.62
CA LYS A 20 -0.29 -7.95 -4.62
C LYS A 20 -0.42 -9.39 -4.15
N ASN A 21 0.64 -9.97 -3.60
CA ASN A 21 0.64 -11.35 -3.13
C ASN A 21 -0.30 -11.54 -1.94
N ALA A 22 -0.29 -10.60 -0.98
CA ALA A 22 -1.22 -10.61 0.16
C ALA A 22 -2.68 -10.53 -0.32
N ALA A 23 -3.00 -9.62 -1.25
CA ALA A 23 -4.33 -9.51 -1.82
C ALA A 23 -4.78 -10.80 -2.51
N LYS A 24 -3.88 -11.47 -3.26
CA LYS A 24 -4.14 -12.77 -3.88
C LYS A 24 -4.42 -13.85 -2.83
N GLN A 25 -3.62 -13.93 -1.77
CA GLN A 25 -3.79 -14.92 -0.70
C GLN A 25 -5.12 -14.75 0.04
N LEU A 26 -5.59 -13.51 0.18
CA LEU A 26 -6.88 -13.17 0.80
C LEU A 26 -8.07 -13.26 -0.17
N GLY A 27 -7.87 -13.73 -1.41
CA GLY A 27 -8.96 -13.92 -2.38
C GLY A 27 -9.58 -12.62 -2.90
N LEU A 28 -8.85 -11.50 -2.89
CA LEU A 28 -9.33 -10.20 -3.38
C LEU A 28 -9.33 -10.12 -4.92
N THR A 29 -10.16 -10.95 -5.57
CA THR A 29 -10.21 -11.12 -7.02
C THR A 29 -10.84 -9.94 -7.77
N ASN A 30 -11.75 -9.22 -7.13
CA ASN A 30 -12.48 -8.08 -7.71
C ASN A 30 -11.78 -6.73 -7.49
N GLY A 31 -10.48 -6.74 -7.19
CA GLY A 31 -9.66 -5.56 -6.95
C GLY A 31 -9.46 -5.23 -5.46
N TYR A 32 -8.50 -4.34 -5.21
CA TYR A 32 -8.10 -3.86 -3.88
C TYR A 32 -7.48 -2.46 -3.99
N ARG A 33 -7.40 -1.74 -2.87
CA ARG A 33 -6.70 -0.45 -2.74
C ARG A 33 -5.46 -0.63 -1.88
N VAL A 34 -4.36 -0.03 -2.31
CA VAL A 34 -3.13 0.09 -1.51
C VAL A 34 -2.99 1.53 -1.07
N VAL A 35 -2.69 1.77 0.21
CA VAL A 35 -2.50 3.11 0.78
C VAL A 35 -1.19 3.15 1.56
N VAL A 36 -0.44 4.24 1.37
CA VAL A 36 0.73 4.59 2.19
C VAL A 36 0.44 5.94 2.82
N ASN A 37 0.45 6.00 4.14
CA ASN A 37 0.22 7.22 4.91
C ASN A 37 1.55 7.85 5.30
N ASN A 38 1.63 9.18 5.24
CA ASN A 38 2.82 9.93 5.65
C ASN A 38 2.44 11.11 6.53
N GLY A 39 2.99 11.14 7.74
CA GLY A 39 2.77 12.22 8.72
C GLY A 39 1.36 12.25 9.30
N LEU A 40 1.10 13.32 10.06
CA LEU A 40 -0.15 13.52 10.81
C LEU A 40 -1.36 13.60 9.88
N ASP A 41 -1.32 14.49 8.88
CA ASP A 41 -2.44 14.71 7.96
C ASP A 41 -2.70 13.51 7.05
N GLY A 42 -1.67 12.69 6.80
CA GLY A 42 -1.81 11.42 6.11
C GLY A 42 -2.41 10.31 6.98
N GLY A 43 -2.62 10.53 8.28
CA GLY A 43 -3.11 9.52 9.21
C GLY A 43 -2.10 8.41 9.50
N GLN A 44 -0.80 8.71 9.51
CA GLN A 44 0.24 7.73 9.84
C GLN A 44 0.25 7.47 11.36
N SER A 45 -0.08 6.26 11.78
CA SER A 45 -0.09 5.87 13.19
C SER A 45 1.26 5.36 13.70
N VAL A 46 2.04 4.69 12.84
CA VAL A 46 3.37 4.13 13.16
C VAL A 46 4.41 4.66 12.19
N PHE A 47 5.50 5.23 12.72
CA PHE A 47 6.59 5.86 11.95
C PHE A 47 7.60 4.83 11.41
N HIS A 48 7.07 3.83 10.70
CA HIS A 48 7.79 2.85 9.89
C HIS A 48 7.04 2.77 8.56
N ILE A 49 7.73 2.68 7.42
CA ILE A 49 7.05 2.51 6.11
C ILE A 49 6.17 1.24 6.09
N HIS A 50 4.88 1.39 5.85
CA HIS A 50 3.95 0.27 5.74
C HIS A 50 2.89 0.54 4.68
N LEU A 51 2.37 -0.54 4.09
CA LEU A 51 1.34 -0.50 3.08
C LEU A 51 0.07 -1.10 3.66
N HIS A 52 -1.03 -0.35 3.62
CA HIS A 52 -2.36 -0.90 3.87
C HIS A 52 -2.89 -1.56 2.60
N VAL A 53 -3.47 -2.76 2.71
CA VAL A 53 -4.15 -3.46 1.62
C VAL A 53 -5.61 -3.66 2.02
N MET A 54 -6.53 -3.05 1.27
CA MET A 54 -7.97 -3.08 1.57
C MET A 54 -8.75 -3.62 0.37
N GLY A 55 -9.68 -4.53 0.61
CA GLY A 55 -10.57 -5.08 -0.42
C GLY A 55 -11.72 -5.87 0.19
N GLY A 56 -12.42 -6.66 -0.63
CA GLY A 56 -13.55 -7.48 -0.19
C GLY A 56 -14.87 -6.70 -0.05
N ARG A 57 -14.86 -5.40 -0.34
CA ARG A 57 -16.04 -4.54 -0.45
C ARG A 57 -15.83 -3.49 -1.53
N GLN A 58 -16.91 -2.88 -2.02
CA GLN A 58 -16.82 -1.74 -2.93
C GLN A 58 -16.16 -0.55 -2.21
N LEU A 59 -15.06 -0.05 -2.77
CA LEU A 59 -14.32 1.11 -2.23
C LEU A 59 -14.67 2.43 -2.93
N LYS A 60 -15.42 2.37 -4.05
CA LYS A 60 -15.90 3.57 -4.77
C LYS A 60 -16.90 4.40 -3.97
N LEU A 61 -17.72 3.76 -3.12
CA LEU A 61 -18.65 4.46 -2.23
C LEU A 61 -17.94 5.24 -1.11
N THR A 62 -16.64 5.01 -0.94
CA THR A 62 -15.75 5.71 -0.01
C THR A 62 -14.66 6.42 -0.80
N TRP A 63 -15.07 7.22 -1.80
CA TRP A 63 -14.21 8.15 -2.53
C TRP A 63 -14.67 9.59 -2.24
N PRO A 64 -13.80 10.51 -1.78
CA PRO A 64 -12.34 10.38 -1.63
C PRO A 64 -11.91 9.29 -0.62
N PRO A 65 -10.67 8.77 -0.72
CA PRO A 65 -10.22 7.55 -0.03
C PRO A 65 -9.82 7.84 1.42
N GLY A 66 -10.76 8.38 2.20
CA GLY A 66 -10.50 9.17 3.39
C GLY A 66 -11.06 10.56 3.20
#